data_AF-A0A503NXF9-F1
#
_entry.id   AF-A0A503NXF9-F1
#
_cell.length_a   1.000
_cell.length_b   1.000
_cell.length_c   1.000
_cell.angle_alpha   90.00
_cell.angle_beta   90.00
_cell.angle_gamma   90.00
#
_symmetry.space_group_name_H-M   'P 1'
#
loop_
_entity.id
_entity.type
_entity.pdbx_description
1 polymer ?
#
loop_
_entity_poly.entity_id
_entity_poly.type
_entity_poly.pdbx_seq_one_letter_code
_entity_poly.pdbx_strand_id
1 'polypeptide(L)'
;MKRLASVAGLLALATLLLLGGCGKPQFSDAEKKTIASLALNTLPSLKPDTTNQYADVPAAAALGSTLFFDVGMSRDGTVSCSTCHKIDRQFQDDLPQAVGVSRTNRRTMPLAGVARDPWFFWDGRRDSLWAQALTPLENPLEQAGNRAAFAHYIRKRFGERYERIFGPLPDLSTVPANASPLGTDAEKAAWNAMSPAQQDDINRVYASIGKAIAAFERSIEPQQTRFDRFAIDLATGAKPVGDAVFSPEEVLGLKLFIGKANCVTCHNGPRFTDNSFHNTGVPPVDGLPPDRGRVDAVAQVEADPFNCLGKFRDGDESACRELRFMVKDGPQIMRAYKTPSLRGAASRPPYMHAGQFSTLDEVVAHYSKAPLAVEGVSEVHSLDLSERERAALVAFLKTLSD
;
A
#
# COMPACT_ATOMS: atom_id res chain seq x y z
N MET A 1 -26.91 -80.99 51.77
CA MET A 1 -28.08 -80.49 51.00
C MET A 1 -27.88 -79.00 50.72
N LYS A 2 -28.22 -78.56 49.50
CA LYS A 2 -28.17 -77.18 48.92
C LYS A 2 -26.76 -76.73 48.48
N ARG A 3 -26.36 -76.71 47.20
CA ARG A 3 -26.80 -76.03 45.94
C ARG A 3 -26.59 -74.50 45.91
N LEU A 4 -25.65 -74.11 45.02
CA LEU A 4 -25.66 -73.05 43.99
C LEU A 4 -25.81 -71.57 44.38
N ALA A 5 -24.79 -70.77 44.01
CA ALA A 5 -24.97 -69.56 43.20
C ALA A 5 -23.63 -69.10 42.58
N SER A 6 -23.56 -69.17 41.25
CA SER A 6 -22.53 -68.61 40.36
C SER A 6 -22.49 -67.08 40.40
N VAL A 7 -21.28 -66.48 40.37
CA VAL A 7 -21.07 -65.16 39.77
C VAL A 7 -19.76 -65.18 38.97
N ALA A 8 -19.89 -65.22 37.65
CA ALA A 8 -18.81 -64.99 36.70
C ALA A 8 -18.81 -63.50 36.34
N GLY A 9 -17.76 -62.78 36.69
CA GLY A 9 -17.51 -61.40 36.23
C GLY A 9 -16.61 -61.41 35.01
N LEU A 10 -17.17 -61.12 33.83
CA LEU A 10 -16.41 -60.81 32.61
C LEU A 10 -15.70 -59.46 32.78
N LEU A 11 -14.37 -59.45 32.69
CA LEU A 11 -13.62 -58.26 32.28
C LEU A 11 -13.66 -58.18 30.75
N ALA A 12 -14.47 -57.27 30.21
CA ALA A 12 -14.38 -56.86 28.81
C ALA A 12 -13.42 -55.66 28.72
N LEU A 13 -12.19 -55.91 28.25
CA LEU A 13 -11.27 -54.85 27.80
C LEU A 13 -11.82 -54.29 26.48
N ALA A 14 -12.38 -53.09 26.51
CA ALA A 14 -12.71 -52.33 25.31
C ALA A 14 -11.45 -51.58 24.85
N THR A 15 -10.67 -52.18 23.96
CA THR A 15 -9.63 -51.48 23.19
C THR A 15 -10.30 -50.60 22.14
N LEU A 16 -10.42 -49.30 22.42
CA LEU A 16 -10.78 -48.30 21.44
C LEU A 16 -9.60 -48.14 20.46
N LEU A 17 -9.70 -48.78 19.30
CA LEU A 17 -8.86 -48.50 18.13
C LEU A 17 -9.22 -47.11 17.59
N LEU A 18 -8.40 -46.11 17.94
CA LEU A 18 -8.36 -44.81 17.27
C LEU A 18 -7.82 -45.02 15.85
N LEU A 19 -8.72 -45.34 14.92
CA LEU A 19 -8.47 -45.22 13.48
C LEU A 19 -8.36 -43.72 13.15
N GLY A 20 -7.16 -43.16 13.32
CA GLY A 20 -6.79 -41.87 12.76
C GLY A 20 -6.88 -41.95 11.24
N GLY A 21 -8.02 -41.51 10.69
CA GLY A 21 -8.26 -41.50 9.27
C GLY A 21 -7.19 -40.68 8.54
N CYS A 22 -6.63 -41.28 7.49
CA CYS A 22 -5.84 -40.60 6.45
C CYS A 22 -6.76 -39.69 5.60
N GLY A 23 -7.44 -38.74 6.24
CA GLY A 23 -8.19 -37.69 5.57
C GLY A 23 -7.24 -36.61 5.07
N LYS A 24 -7.47 -36.09 3.86
CA LYS A 24 -6.78 -34.87 3.38
C LYS A 24 -6.93 -33.78 4.44
N PRO A 25 -5.89 -32.98 4.76
CA PRO A 25 -6.00 -31.92 5.74
C PRO A 25 -7.10 -30.95 5.29
N GLN A 26 -8.24 -31.00 5.99
CA GLN A 26 -9.39 -30.17 5.71
C GLN A 26 -9.27 -28.88 6.52
N PHE A 27 -9.70 -27.76 5.94
CA PHE A 27 -9.89 -26.52 6.70
C PHE A 27 -11.14 -26.68 7.58
N SER A 28 -11.03 -26.31 8.85
CA SER A 28 -12.15 -26.12 9.76
C SER A 28 -13.06 -25.00 9.26
N ASP A 29 -14.30 -24.95 9.74
CA ASP A 29 -15.25 -23.92 9.28
C ASP A 29 -14.81 -22.50 9.68
N ALA A 30 -14.10 -22.35 10.81
CA ALA A 30 -13.47 -21.09 11.20
C ALA A 30 -12.38 -20.68 10.20
N GLU A 31 -11.47 -21.62 9.83
CA GLU A 31 -10.44 -21.34 8.82
C GLU A 31 -11.07 -20.97 7.48
N LYS A 32 -12.11 -21.69 7.01
CA LYS A 32 -12.82 -21.37 5.76
C LYS A 32 -13.40 -19.96 5.79
N LYS A 33 -14.00 -19.54 6.91
CA LYS A 33 -14.55 -18.19 7.06
C LYS A 33 -13.46 -17.12 6.98
N THR A 34 -12.32 -17.35 7.64
CA THR A 34 -11.16 -16.45 7.54
C THR A 34 -10.65 -16.39 6.11
N ILE A 35 -10.46 -17.53 5.44
CA ILE A 35 -10.00 -17.60 4.05
C ILE A 35 -10.95 -16.86 3.10
N ALA A 36 -12.26 -17.05 3.27
CA ALA A 36 -13.26 -16.35 2.48
C ALA A 36 -13.18 -14.82 2.65
N SER A 37 -12.88 -14.33 3.86
CA SER A 37 -12.73 -12.88 4.13
C SER A 37 -11.50 -12.23 3.49
N LEU A 38 -10.55 -13.02 3.02
CA LEU A 38 -9.34 -12.56 2.32
C LEU A 38 -9.55 -12.50 0.80
N ALA A 39 -10.60 -13.13 0.29
CA ALA A 39 -10.88 -13.21 -1.14
C ALA A 39 -11.39 -11.87 -1.71
N LEU A 40 -10.95 -11.53 -2.92
CA LEU A 40 -11.20 -10.23 -3.55
C LEU A 40 -12.68 -9.94 -3.80
N ASN A 41 -13.51 -10.97 -3.96
CA ASN A 41 -14.96 -10.82 -4.11
C ASN A 41 -15.64 -10.25 -2.85
N THR A 42 -14.95 -10.22 -1.71
CA THR A 42 -15.41 -9.55 -0.47
C THR A 42 -14.94 -8.10 -0.36
N LEU A 43 -14.17 -7.60 -1.33
CA LEU A 43 -13.73 -6.21 -1.37
C LEU A 43 -14.95 -5.28 -1.48
N PRO A 44 -15.17 -4.38 -0.51
CA PRO A 44 -16.27 -3.42 -0.59
C PRO A 44 -16.14 -2.51 -1.81
N SER A 45 -17.25 -1.93 -2.26
CA SER A 45 -17.21 -0.86 -3.27
C SER A 45 -16.28 0.27 -2.83
N LEU A 46 -15.58 0.87 -3.79
CA LEU A 46 -14.71 2.01 -3.51
C LEU A 46 -15.56 3.16 -2.96
N LYS A 47 -15.15 3.72 -1.82
CA LYS A 47 -15.85 4.87 -1.23
C LYS A 47 -15.63 6.11 -2.12
N PRO A 48 -16.61 7.01 -2.22
CA PRO A 48 -16.39 8.33 -2.82
C PRO A 48 -15.25 9.06 -2.12
N ASP A 49 -14.41 9.77 -2.88
CA ASP A 49 -13.42 10.68 -2.30
C ASP A 49 -14.09 12.02 -2.00
N THR A 50 -14.25 12.33 -0.72
CA THR A 50 -14.89 13.56 -0.25
C THR A 50 -13.97 14.78 -0.32
N THR A 51 -12.68 14.60 -0.60
CA THR A 51 -11.67 15.68 -0.66
C THR A 51 -11.34 16.11 -2.08
N ASN A 52 -11.74 15.29 -3.07
CA ASN A 52 -11.55 15.52 -4.50
C ASN A 52 -12.86 15.31 -5.26
N GLN A 53 -13.54 16.41 -5.61
CA GLN A 53 -14.81 16.35 -6.36
C GLN A 53 -14.66 15.80 -7.79
N TYR A 54 -13.44 15.73 -8.30
CA TYR A 54 -13.12 15.24 -9.65
C TYR A 54 -12.73 13.75 -9.68
N ALA A 55 -12.71 13.10 -8.51
CA ALA A 55 -12.22 11.75 -8.31
C ALA A 55 -12.88 10.71 -9.25
N ASP A 56 -14.17 10.88 -9.53
CA ASP A 56 -14.94 9.97 -10.37
C ASP A 56 -15.39 10.63 -11.69
N VAL A 57 -14.74 11.75 -12.09
CA VAL A 57 -15.02 12.47 -13.35
C VAL A 57 -14.17 11.88 -14.50
N PRO A 58 -14.78 11.28 -15.54
CA PRO A 58 -14.01 10.62 -16.62
C PRO A 58 -13.02 11.54 -17.34
N ALA A 59 -13.38 12.80 -17.54
CA ALA A 59 -12.50 13.79 -18.17
C ALA A 59 -11.25 14.09 -17.32
N ALA A 60 -11.41 14.14 -15.98
CA ALA A 60 -10.30 14.33 -15.04
C ALA A 60 -9.38 13.11 -15.01
N ALA A 61 -9.95 11.89 -14.91
CA ALA A 61 -9.18 10.65 -14.99
C ALA A 61 -8.42 10.53 -16.31
N ALA A 62 -9.03 10.92 -17.43
CA ALA A 62 -8.34 10.89 -18.72
C ALA A 62 -7.18 11.91 -18.78
N LEU A 63 -7.30 13.07 -18.15
CA LEU A 63 -6.20 14.05 -18.06
C LEU A 63 -5.11 13.53 -17.13
N GLY A 64 -5.48 13.00 -15.96
CA GLY A 64 -4.57 12.36 -15.01
C GLY A 64 -3.76 11.25 -15.66
N SER A 65 -4.40 10.39 -16.45
CA SER A 65 -3.72 9.36 -17.23
C SER A 65 -2.69 9.97 -18.18
N THR A 66 -3.03 11.05 -18.91
CA THR A 66 -2.06 11.73 -19.78
C THR A 66 -0.85 12.24 -18.99
N LEU A 67 -1.08 12.90 -17.85
CA LEU A 67 -0.01 13.45 -17.02
C LEU A 67 0.85 12.36 -16.36
N PHE A 68 0.26 11.22 -16.01
CA PHE A 68 0.96 10.09 -15.38
C PHE A 68 2.08 9.52 -16.27
N PHE A 69 1.91 9.57 -17.60
CA PHE A 69 2.88 9.10 -18.58
C PHE A 69 3.70 10.23 -19.24
N ASP A 70 3.48 11.50 -18.84
CA ASP A 70 4.11 12.65 -19.48
C ASP A 70 5.46 12.98 -18.82
N VAL A 71 6.56 12.71 -19.53
CA VAL A 71 7.91 13.07 -19.06
C VAL A 71 8.15 14.58 -19.01
N GLY A 72 7.31 15.39 -19.66
CA GLY A 72 7.31 16.85 -19.51
C GLY A 72 6.97 17.32 -18.09
N MET A 73 6.49 16.40 -17.23
CA MET A 73 6.25 16.65 -15.82
C MET A 73 7.51 16.50 -14.94
N SER A 74 8.69 16.19 -15.51
CA SER A 74 9.98 16.33 -14.81
C SER A 74 10.80 17.51 -15.32
N ARG A 75 11.67 18.04 -14.44
CA ARG A 75 12.53 19.19 -14.74
C ARG A 75 13.47 18.98 -15.92
N ASP A 76 13.97 17.76 -16.09
CA ASP A 76 14.90 17.39 -17.14
C ASP A 76 14.24 16.71 -18.35
N GLY A 77 12.91 16.48 -18.29
CA GLY A 77 12.15 15.83 -19.35
C GLY A 77 12.40 14.33 -19.48
N THR A 78 12.96 13.65 -18.46
CA THR A 78 13.33 12.23 -18.54
C THR A 78 12.48 11.29 -17.69
N VAL A 79 11.68 11.81 -16.75
CA VAL A 79 10.95 11.02 -15.75
C VAL A 79 9.46 11.35 -15.78
N SER A 80 8.61 10.33 -15.67
CA SER A 80 7.18 10.47 -15.38
C SER A 80 6.80 9.54 -14.23
N CYS A 81 5.54 9.56 -13.77
CA CYS A 81 5.06 8.59 -12.78
C CYS A 81 5.28 7.15 -13.28
N SER A 82 5.07 6.91 -14.57
CA SER A 82 5.23 5.60 -15.21
C SER A 82 6.67 5.07 -15.29
N THR A 83 7.68 5.93 -15.12
CA THR A 83 9.08 5.50 -15.06
C THR A 83 9.32 4.57 -13.87
N CYS A 84 8.72 4.90 -12.72
CA CYS A 84 8.80 4.10 -11.49
C CYS A 84 7.59 3.17 -11.32
N HIS A 85 6.40 3.59 -11.77
CA HIS A 85 5.16 2.82 -11.64
C HIS A 85 4.79 2.11 -12.96
N LYS A 86 5.55 1.07 -13.30
CA LYS A 86 5.42 0.36 -14.59
C LYS A 86 4.17 -0.53 -14.61
N ILE A 87 3.29 -0.34 -15.59
CA ILE A 87 2.00 -1.07 -15.68
C ILE A 87 2.22 -2.60 -15.70
N ASP A 88 3.19 -3.07 -16.49
CA ASP A 88 3.52 -4.49 -16.66
C ASP A 88 4.18 -5.12 -15.41
N ARG A 89 4.50 -4.31 -14.41
CA ARG A 89 5.06 -4.71 -13.12
C ARG A 89 4.13 -4.42 -11.96
N GLN A 90 2.83 -4.30 -12.23
CA GLN A 90 1.80 -3.97 -11.23
C GLN A 90 2.07 -2.61 -10.56
N PHE A 91 2.53 -1.66 -11.37
CA PHE A 91 2.83 -0.28 -11.00
C PHE A 91 3.97 -0.12 -9.97
N GLN A 92 5.09 -0.84 -10.17
CA GLN A 92 6.37 -0.61 -9.47
C GLN A 92 7.58 -0.88 -10.40
N ASP A 93 8.82 -0.71 -9.91
CA ASP A 93 10.03 -0.63 -10.75
C ASP A 93 11.07 -1.75 -10.61
N ASP A 94 10.83 -2.73 -9.73
CA ASP A 94 11.73 -3.85 -9.36
C ASP A 94 13.09 -3.40 -8.78
N LEU A 95 13.15 -2.18 -8.23
CA LEU A 95 14.38 -1.60 -7.68
C LEU A 95 14.33 -1.48 -6.15
N PRO A 96 15.48 -1.62 -5.46
CA PRO A 96 15.56 -1.42 -4.01
C PRO A 96 15.27 0.03 -3.62
N GLN A 97 15.70 0.97 -4.45
CA GLN A 97 15.29 2.37 -4.39
C GLN A 97 14.96 2.85 -5.78
N ALA A 98 13.92 3.68 -5.87
CA ALA A 98 13.48 4.27 -7.13
C ALA A 98 14.59 5.15 -7.74
N VAL A 99 14.54 5.30 -9.06
CA VAL A 99 15.45 6.19 -9.80
C VAL A 99 14.61 7.17 -10.60
N GLY A 100 14.47 8.39 -10.07
CA GLY A 100 13.96 9.54 -10.80
C GLY A 100 15.12 10.31 -11.44
N VAL A 101 15.11 11.64 -11.32
CA VAL A 101 16.27 12.47 -11.68
C VAL A 101 17.51 12.10 -10.85
N SER A 102 17.29 11.48 -9.68
CA SER A 102 18.32 10.86 -8.85
C SER A 102 17.78 9.62 -8.16
N ARG A 103 18.64 8.91 -7.43
CA ARG A 103 18.25 7.75 -6.61
C ARG A 103 17.51 8.23 -5.35
N THR A 104 16.38 7.61 -5.04
CA THR A 104 15.59 7.90 -3.83
C THR A 104 16.05 7.06 -2.64
N ASN A 105 15.40 7.24 -1.48
CA ASN A 105 15.74 6.52 -0.24
C ASN A 105 14.78 5.35 0.07
N ARG A 106 13.76 5.13 -0.77
CA ARG A 106 12.74 4.10 -0.54
C ARG A 106 12.36 3.39 -1.82
N ARG A 107 11.84 2.18 -1.66
CA ARG A 107 11.27 1.36 -2.72
C ARG A 107 9.95 1.96 -3.20
N THR A 108 9.69 1.89 -4.50
CA THR A 108 8.41 2.28 -5.12
C THR A 108 7.27 1.37 -4.62
N MET A 109 6.18 1.95 -4.12
CA MET A 109 4.99 1.19 -3.71
C MET A 109 4.12 0.84 -4.93
N PRO A 110 3.49 -0.35 -4.98
CA PRO A 110 2.52 -0.66 -6.03
C PRO A 110 1.27 0.23 -5.92
N LEU A 111 0.62 0.52 -7.05
CA LEU A 111 -0.58 1.37 -7.09
C LEU A 111 -1.92 0.60 -7.18
N ALA A 112 -1.89 -0.73 -7.35
CA ALA A 112 -3.11 -1.52 -7.46
C ALA A 112 -3.96 -1.45 -6.20
N GLY A 113 -5.16 -0.88 -6.32
CA GLY A 113 -6.13 -0.65 -5.25
C GLY A 113 -5.75 0.49 -4.30
N VAL A 114 -4.80 1.37 -4.67
CA VAL A 114 -4.23 2.40 -3.78
C VAL A 114 -5.26 3.43 -3.32
N ALA A 115 -6.30 3.69 -4.11
CA ALA A 115 -7.38 4.62 -3.76
C ALA A 115 -8.20 4.22 -2.52
N ARG A 116 -7.96 3.03 -1.97
CA ARG A 116 -8.62 2.52 -0.77
C ARG A 116 -7.77 2.75 0.49
N ASP A 117 -6.56 3.26 0.35
CA ASP A 117 -5.68 3.57 1.46
C ASP A 117 -6.13 4.85 2.19
N PRO A 118 -6.13 4.87 3.53
CA PRO A 118 -6.36 6.09 4.32
C PRO A 118 -5.11 6.97 4.41
N TRP A 119 -3.93 6.40 4.17
CA TRP A 119 -2.63 7.06 4.28
C TRP A 119 -1.73 6.61 3.15
N PHE A 120 -0.94 7.54 2.61
CA PHE A 120 -0.11 7.32 1.44
C PHE A 120 1.37 7.50 1.74
N PHE A 121 2.22 6.84 0.93
CA PHE A 121 3.61 6.51 1.25
C PHE A 121 3.78 5.45 2.36
N TRP A 122 5.01 4.95 2.49
CA TRP A 122 5.40 3.98 3.53
C TRP A 122 5.23 4.50 4.95
N ASP A 123 5.27 5.82 5.17
CA ASP A 123 5.16 6.46 6.49
C ASP A 123 3.86 7.26 6.67
N GLY A 124 3.01 7.28 5.64
CA GLY A 124 1.72 7.98 5.69
C GLY A 124 1.83 9.50 5.70
N ARG A 125 2.92 10.11 5.21
CA ARG A 125 3.08 11.58 5.22
C ARG A 125 2.06 12.35 4.36
N ARG A 126 1.13 11.67 3.71
CA ARG A 126 -0.03 12.24 3.00
C ARG A 126 -1.29 11.47 3.35
N ASP A 127 -2.39 12.20 3.45
CA ASP A 127 -3.70 11.72 3.90
C ASP A 127 -4.72 11.58 2.77
N SER A 128 -4.35 11.96 1.55
CA SER A 128 -5.17 11.80 0.35
C SER A 128 -4.31 11.42 -0.86
N LEU A 129 -4.91 10.70 -1.80
CA LEU A 129 -4.23 10.24 -3.01
C LEU A 129 -3.79 11.42 -3.86
N TRP A 130 -4.63 12.46 -3.96
CA TRP A 130 -4.31 13.66 -4.71
C TRP A 130 -3.18 14.47 -4.09
N ALA A 131 -3.07 14.55 -2.75
CA ALA A 131 -1.92 15.17 -2.10
C ALA A 131 -0.64 14.33 -2.24
N GLN A 132 -0.76 13.00 -2.26
CA GLN A 132 0.36 12.11 -2.58
C GLN A 132 0.90 12.37 -3.97
N ALA A 133 0.03 12.45 -4.99
CA ALA A 133 0.42 12.64 -6.38
C ALA A 133 1.23 13.93 -6.62
N LEU A 134 1.08 14.95 -5.76
CA LEU A 134 1.85 16.19 -5.83
C LEU A 134 3.29 16.03 -5.35
N THR A 135 3.55 15.14 -4.40
CA THR A 135 4.85 15.12 -3.71
C THR A 135 6.02 14.74 -4.64
N PRO A 136 5.91 13.72 -5.51
CA PRO A 136 6.98 13.38 -6.44
C PRO A 136 7.31 14.47 -7.46
N LEU A 137 6.32 15.31 -7.82
CA LEU A 137 6.49 16.38 -8.81
C LEU A 137 7.53 17.43 -8.38
N GLU A 138 7.61 17.74 -7.07
CA GLU A 138 8.55 18.73 -6.50
C GLU A 138 9.76 18.11 -5.79
N ASN A 139 9.78 16.79 -5.60
CA ASN A 139 10.89 16.13 -4.91
C ASN A 139 12.16 16.17 -5.77
N PRO A 140 13.30 16.70 -5.25
CA PRO A 140 14.52 16.87 -6.02
C PRO A 140 15.21 15.56 -6.44
N LEU A 141 14.81 14.43 -5.87
CA LEU A 141 15.29 13.10 -6.27
C LEU A 141 14.36 12.41 -7.27
N GLU A 142 13.10 12.86 -7.38
CA GLU A 142 12.08 12.22 -8.21
C GLU A 142 11.88 12.98 -9.52
N GLN A 143 10.94 13.93 -9.62
CA GLN A 143 10.71 14.70 -10.86
C GLN A 143 11.30 16.12 -10.82
N ALA A 144 11.65 16.62 -9.62
CA ALA A 144 12.37 17.87 -9.40
C ALA A 144 11.81 19.13 -10.07
N GLY A 145 10.50 19.17 -10.35
CA GLY A 145 9.81 20.32 -10.91
C GLY A 145 9.46 21.38 -9.87
N ASN A 146 8.70 22.40 -10.31
CA ASN A 146 8.21 23.48 -9.46
C ASN A 146 6.81 23.94 -9.91
N ARG A 147 6.01 24.48 -8.98
CA ARG A 147 4.58 24.74 -9.19
C ARG A 147 4.30 25.74 -10.31
N ALA A 148 5.05 26.84 -10.39
CA ALA A 148 4.83 27.85 -11.42
C ALA A 148 5.14 27.30 -12.82
N ALA A 149 6.23 26.54 -12.96
CA ALA A 149 6.56 25.86 -14.22
C ALA A 149 5.45 24.90 -14.65
N PHE A 150 4.88 24.13 -13.72
CA PHE A 150 3.73 23.28 -14.02
C PHE A 150 2.50 24.06 -14.45
N ALA A 151 2.17 25.18 -13.81
CA ALA A 151 1.05 26.01 -14.24
C ALA A 151 1.23 26.54 -15.68
N HIS A 152 2.44 27.00 -16.01
CA HIS A 152 2.79 27.42 -17.37
C HIS A 152 2.71 26.25 -18.37
N TYR A 153 3.19 25.08 -17.97
CA TYR A 153 3.17 23.87 -18.80
C TYR A 153 1.73 23.41 -19.08
N ILE A 154 0.88 23.32 -18.05
CA ILE A 154 -0.54 23.00 -18.18
C ILE A 154 -1.23 24.00 -19.11
N ARG A 155 -1.04 25.31 -18.92
CA ARG A 155 -1.61 26.33 -19.81
C ARG A 155 -1.19 26.11 -21.26
N LYS A 156 0.10 25.90 -21.49
CA LYS A 156 0.66 25.74 -22.85
C LYS A 156 0.18 24.47 -23.54
N ARG A 157 0.12 23.35 -22.83
CA ARG A 157 -0.08 22.03 -23.46
C ARG A 157 -1.49 21.47 -23.33
N PHE A 158 -2.19 21.84 -22.26
CA PHE A 158 -3.46 21.25 -21.85
C PHE A 158 -4.53 22.28 -21.46
N GLY A 159 -4.31 23.59 -21.72
CA GLY A 159 -5.16 24.68 -21.23
C GLY A 159 -6.66 24.46 -21.45
N GLU A 160 -7.09 24.25 -22.70
CA GLU A 160 -8.50 24.03 -23.03
C GLU A 160 -9.11 22.81 -22.29
N ARG A 161 -8.33 21.72 -22.17
CA ARG A 161 -8.76 20.50 -21.49
C ARG A 161 -8.86 20.71 -19.98
N TYR A 162 -7.88 21.40 -19.41
CA TYR A 162 -7.87 21.79 -18.00
C TYR A 162 -9.10 22.65 -17.69
N GLU A 163 -9.34 23.71 -18.47
CA GLU A 163 -10.39 24.69 -18.17
C GLU A 163 -11.80 24.11 -18.26
N ARG A 164 -11.99 23.15 -19.16
CA ARG A 164 -13.25 22.39 -19.26
C ARG A 164 -13.54 21.53 -18.02
N ILE A 165 -12.51 21.10 -17.30
CA ILE A 165 -12.62 20.23 -16.13
C ILE A 165 -12.69 21.06 -14.84
N PHE A 166 -11.74 21.99 -14.66
CA PHE A 166 -11.48 22.67 -13.40
C PHE A 166 -11.90 24.15 -13.39
N GLY A 167 -12.34 24.69 -14.52
CA GLY A 167 -12.59 26.12 -14.68
C GLY A 167 -11.34 26.91 -15.12
N PRO A 168 -11.47 28.24 -15.30
CA PRO A 168 -10.45 29.07 -15.96
C PRO A 168 -9.10 29.01 -15.25
N LEU A 169 -8.01 29.03 -16.04
CA LEU A 169 -6.67 29.21 -15.50
C LEU A 169 -6.47 30.65 -15.01
N PRO A 170 -5.63 30.87 -13.98
CA PRO A 170 -5.28 32.22 -13.56
C PRO A 170 -4.46 32.94 -14.63
N ASP A 171 -4.38 34.27 -14.53
CA ASP A 171 -3.45 35.04 -15.35
C ASP A 171 -2.01 34.78 -14.90
N LEU A 172 -1.28 34.06 -15.75
CA LEU A 172 0.12 33.71 -15.53
C LEU A 172 1.09 34.70 -16.23
N SER A 173 0.62 35.80 -16.82
CA SER A 173 1.47 36.77 -17.54
C SER A 173 2.55 37.40 -16.65
N THR A 174 2.24 37.60 -15.36
CA THR A 174 3.13 38.19 -14.34
C THR A 174 3.73 37.15 -13.39
N VAL A 175 3.40 35.87 -13.57
CA VAL A 175 3.93 34.78 -12.75
C VAL A 175 5.30 34.37 -13.28
N PRO A 176 6.35 34.31 -12.43
CA PRO A 176 7.66 33.84 -12.85
C PRO A 176 7.62 32.46 -13.51
N ALA A 177 8.53 32.19 -14.44
CA ALA A 177 8.58 30.89 -15.11
C ALA A 177 8.87 29.73 -14.14
N ASN A 178 9.70 29.99 -13.11
CA ASN A 178 10.09 29.02 -12.10
C ASN A 178 9.95 29.63 -10.70
N ALA A 179 9.02 29.09 -9.91
CA ALA A 179 8.77 29.49 -8.54
C ALA A 179 8.03 28.38 -7.79
N SER A 180 8.50 28.08 -6.58
CA SER A 180 7.89 27.12 -5.66
C SER A 180 8.34 27.42 -4.22
N PRO A 181 7.55 27.07 -3.20
CA PRO A 181 8.04 27.09 -1.81
C PRO A 181 9.16 26.07 -1.55
N LEU A 182 9.39 25.12 -2.47
CA LEU A 182 10.44 24.10 -2.42
C LEU A 182 11.41 24.29 -3.60
N GLY A 183 12.52 23.55 -3.59
CA GLY A 183 13.54 23.60 -4.62
C GLY A 183 14.71 24.53 -4.29
N THR A 184 15.29 25.13 -5.32
CA THR A 184 16.49 25.98 -5.23
C THR A 184 16.21 27.30 -4.49
N ASP A 185 17.25 27.97 -4.00
CA ASP A 185 17.10 29.27 -3.34
C ASP A 185 16.51 30.34 -4.27
N ALA A 186 16.82 30.28 -5.57
CA ALA A 186 16.22 31.16 -6.57
C ALA A 186 14.71 30.92 -6.76
N GLU A 187 14.28 29.65 -6.80
CA GLU A 187 12.85 29.30 -6.92
C GLU A 187 12.05 29.74 -5.69
N LYS A 188 12.61 29.53 -4.49
CA LYS A 188 12.01 29.98 -3.22
C LYS A 188 11.95 31.51 -3.13
N ALA A 189 13.01 32.21 -3.54
CA ALA A 189 13.03 33.67 -3.57
C ALA A 189 11.99 34.23 -4.54
N ALA A 190 11.87 33.65 -5.75
CA ALA A 190 10.85 34.03 -6.72
C ALA A 190 9.44 33.77 -6.19
N TRP A 191 9.21 32.64 -5.52
CA TRP A 191 7.93 32.33 -4.87
C TRP A 191 7.57 33.35 -3.79
N ASN A 192 8.51 33.66 -2.90
CA ASN A 192 8.29 34.61 -1.80
C ASN A 192 8.08 36.05 -2.28
N ALA A 193 8.52 36.39 -3.49
CA ALA A 193 8.27 37.69 -4.12
C ALA A 193 6.89 37.80 -4.79
N MET A 194 6.21 36.67 -5.05
CA MET A 194 4.85 36.67 -5.58
C MET A 194 3.86 37.15 -4.53
N SER A 195 2.77 37.77 -4.99
CA SER A 195 1.66 38.12 -4.09
C SER A 195 1.00 36.86 -3.52
N PRO A 196 0.38 36.93 -2.32
CA PRO A 196 -0.36 35.81 -1.75
C PRO A 196 -1.47 35.27 -2.68
N ALA A 197 -2.10 36.14 -3.48
CA ALA A 197 -3.10 35.73 -4.46
C ALA A 197 -2.50 34.87 -5.58
N GLN A 198 -1.36 35.29 -6.14
CA GLN A 198 -0.65 34.49 -7.15
C GLN A 198 -0.17 33.14 -6.58
N GLN A 199 0.32 33.11 -5.33
CA GLN A 199 0.69 31.85 -4.68
C GLN A 199 -0.52 30.92 -4.51
N ASP A 200 -1.69 31.46 -4.12
CA ASP A 200 -2.93 30.69 -4.01
C ASP A 200 -3.38 30.13 -5.36
N ASP A 201 -3.37 30.96 -6.40
CA ASP A 201 -3.76 30.59 -7.76
C ASP A 201 -2.88 29.47 -8.31
N ILE A 202 -1.56 29.56 -8.13
CA ILE A 202 -0.63 28.50 -8.54
C ILE A 202 -0.85 27.22 -7.74
N ASN A 203 -1.11 27.32 -6.43
CA ASN A 203 -1.43 26.15 -5.62
C ASN A 203 -2.77 25.50 -6.03
N ARG A 204 -3.75 26.26 -6.52
CA ARG A 204 -5.00 25.69 -7.06
C ARG A 204 -4.75 24.90 -8.32
N VAL A 205 -3.97 25.44 -9.27
CA VAL A 205 -3.57 24.72 -10.48
C VAL A 205 -2.82 23.44 -10.10
N TYR A 206 -1.90 23.54 -9.15
CA TYR A 206 -1.14 22.41 -8.65
C TYR A 206 -2.04 21.34 -8.01
N ALA A 207 -2.97 21.72 -7.12
CA ALA A 207 -3.95 20.80 -6.54
C ALA A 207 -4.80 20.11 -7.62
N SER A 208 -5.24 20.82 -8.66
CA SER A 208 -5.98 20.24 -9.78
C SER A 208 -5.18 19.17 -10.55
N ILE A 209 -3.85 19.35 -10.69
CA ILE A 209 -2.96 18.31 -11.27
C ILE A 209 -3.01 17.04 -10.42
N GLY A 210 -2.80 17.17 -9.10
CA GLY A 210 -2.88 16.03 -8.18
C GLY A 210 -4.24 15.34 -8.19
N LYS A 211 -5.32 16.12 -8.24
CA LYS A 211 -6.70 15.61 -8.32
C LYS A 211 -6.99 14.87 -9.63
N ALA A 212 -6.44 15.33 -10.75
CA ALA A 212 -6.54 14.63 -12.03
C ALA A 212 -5.80 13.28 -11.97
N ILE A 213 -4.55 13.28 -11.50
CA ILE A 213 -3.72 12.06 -11.38
C ILE A 213 -4.41 11.05 -10.44
N ALA A 214 -4.89 11.50 -9.29
CA ALA A 214 -5.65 10.64 -8.36
C ALA A 214 -6.92 10.06 -8.99
N ALA A 215 -7.64 10.81 -9.82
CA ALA A 215 -8.81 10.30 -10.54
C ALA A 215 -8.43 9.17 -11.52
N PHE A 216 -7.24 9.21 -12.13
CA PHE A 216 -6.71 8.08 -12.91
C PHE A 216 -6.33 6.91 -12.01
N GLU A 217 -5.57 7.15 -10.94
CA GLU A 217 -5.10 6.10 -10.03
C GLU A 217 -6.24 5.36 -9.31
N ARG A 218 -7.39 6.02 -9.12
CA ARG A 218 -8.65 5.39 -8.66
C ARG A 218 -9.15 4.27 -9.58
N SER A 219 -8.80 4.28 -10.86
CA SER A 219 -9.17 3.22 -11.80
C SER A 219 -8.28 1.98 -11.71
N ILE A 220 -7.16 2.04 -10.98
CA ILE A 220 -6.20 0.96 -10.87
C ILE A 220 -6.65 0.01 -9.76
N GLU A 221 -7.46 -0.99 -10.09
CA GLU A 221 -7.95 -1.99 -9.14
C GLU A 221 -7.12 -3.29 -9.17
N PRO A 222 -7.01 -4.01 -8.03
CA PRO A 222 -6.34 -5.30 -8.00
C PRO A 222 -7.13 -6.32 -8.82
N GLN A 223 -6.42 -7.27 -9.40
CA GLN A 223 -7.00 -8.37 -10.17
C GLN A 223 -7.23 -9.59 -9.28
N GLN A 224 -8.17 -10.44 -9.67
CA GLN A 224 -8.35 -11.75 -9.04
C GLN A 224 -7.14 -12.64 -9.32
N THR A 225 -6.71 -13.34 -8.29
CA THR A 225 -5.54 -14.23 -8.27
C THR A 225 -6.00 -15.68 -8.07
N ARG A 226 -5.06 -16.63 -8.19
CA ARG A 226 -5.27 -18.05 -7.92
C ARG A 226 -5.80 -18.28 -6.51
N PHE A 227 -5.33 -17.48 -5.54
CA PHE A 227 -5.88 -17.48 -4.19
C PHE A 227 -7.37 -17.14 -4.15
N ASP A 228 -7.81 -16.12 -4.88
CA ASP A 228 -9.20 -15.70 -4.85
C ASP A 228 -10.12 -16.81 -5.41
N ARG A 229 -9.70 -17.47 -6.50
CA ARG A 229 -10.42 -18.63 -7.07
C ARG A 229 -10.52 -19.76 -6.05
N PHE A 230 -9.40 -20.14 -5.44
CA PHE A 230 -9.36 -21.16 -4.38
C PHE A 230 -10.27 -20.84 -3.19
N ALA A 231 -10.22 -19.60 -2.70
CA ALA A 231 -10.98 -19.16 -1.54
C ALA A 231 -12.49 -19.14 -1.81
N ILE A 232 -12.90 -18.74 -3.02
CA ILE A 232 -14.31 -18.75 -3.46
C ILE A 232 -14.84 -20.19 -3.54
N ASP A 233 -14.08 -21.10 -4.15
CA ASP A 233 -14.48 -22.51 -4.25
C ASP A 233 -14.61 -23.13 -2.85
N LEU A 234 -13.63 -22.89 -1.97
CA LEU A 234 -13.65 -23.36 -0.59
C LEU A 234 -14.86 -22.83 0.19
N ALA A 235 -15.23 -21.57 -0.01
CA ALA A 235 -16.36 -20.93 0.68
C ALA A 235 -17.72 -21.44 0.19
N THR A 236 -17.85 -21.75 -1.10
CA THR A 236 -19.10 -22.24 -1.72
C THR A 236 -19.27 -23.76 -1.59
N GLY A 237 -18.25 -24.47 -1.13
CA GLY A 237 -18.23 -25.94 -1.10
C GLY A 237 -17.96 -26.57 -2.46
N ALA A 238 -17.65 -25.75 -3.48
CA ALA A 238 -17.16 -26.24 -4.76
C ALA A 238 -15.76 -26.87 -4.59
N LYS A 239 -15.41 -27.78 -5.49
CA LYS A 239 -14.06 -28.34 -5.54
C LYS A 239 -13.20 -27.42 -6.41
N PRO A 240 -12.04 -26.94 -5.92
CA PRO A 240 -11.11 -26.22 -6.77
C PRO A 240 -10.72 -27.03 -8.00
N VAL A 241 -10.61 -26.37 -9.15
CA VAL A 241 -10.25 -26.97 -10.44
C VAL A 241 -9.14 -26.18 -11.13
N GLY A 242 -8.43 -26.82 -12.05
CA GLY A 242 -7.37 -26.17 -12.83
C GLY A 242 -6.26 -25.61 -11.94
N ASP A 243 -5.90 -24.35 -12.15
CA ASP A 243 -4.88 -23.66 -11.36
C ASP A 243 -5.35 -23.36 -9.93
N ALA A 244 -6.65 -23.27 -9.65
CA ALA A 244 -7.15 -23.02 -8.29
C ALA A 244 -6.85 -24.16 -7.29
N VAL A 245 -6.36 -25.32 -7.76
CA VAL A 245 -6.00 -26.45 -6.88
C VAL A 245 -4.69 -26.17 -6.16
N PHE A 246 -4.77 -25.85 -4.87
CA PHE A 246 -3.59 -25.70 -4.03
C PHE A 246 -2.90 -27.05 -3.77
N SER A 247 -1.59 -27.05 -3.91
CA SER A 247 -0.70 -28.11 -3.45
C SER A 247 -0.74 -28.26 -1.93
N PRO A 248 -0.29 -29.42 -1.39
CA PRO A 248 -0.17 -29.60 0.05
C PRO A 248 0.74 -28.56 0.74
N GLU A 249 1.73 -28.03 0.03
CA GLU A 249 2.64 -27.00 0.54
C GLU A 249 1.95 -25.63 0.63
N GLU A 250 1.18 -25.23 -0.38
CA GLU A 250 0.38 -23.99 -0.34
C GLU A 250 -0.73 -24.05 0.71
N VAL A 251 -1.37 -25.21 0.88
CA VAL A 251 -2.34 -25.44 1.96
C VAL A 251 -1.69 -25.28 3.33
N LEU A 252 -0.49 -25.84 3.53
CA LEU A 252 0.28 -25.66 4.77
C LEU A 252 0.63 -24.18 4.97
N GLY A 253 1.09 -23.49 3.93
CA GLY A 253 1.41 -22.06 3.97
C GLY A 253 0.22 -21.20 4.38
N LEU A 254 -0.94 -21.44 3.78
CA LEU A 254 -2.17 -20.73 4.13
C LEU A 254 -2.58 -21.00 5.59
N LYS A 255 -2.49 -22.24 6.07
CA LYS A 255 -2.77 -22.58 7.48
C LYS A 255 -1.81 -21.88 8.44
N LEU A 256 -0.53 -21.78 8.09
CA LEU A 256 0.44 -21.02 8.88
C LEU A 256 0.07 -19.53 8.90
N PHE A 257 -0.23 -18.96 7.73
CA PHE A 257 -0.56 -17.55 7.55
C PHE A 257 -1.74 -17.09 8.41
N ILE A 258 -2.83 -17.89 8.44
CA ILE A 258 -4.05 -17.58 9.23
C ILE A 258 -4.02 -18.15 10.66
N GLY A 259 -2.94 -18.84 11.02
CA GLY A 259 -2.82 -19.60 12.26
C GLY A 259 -1.49 -19.30 12.95
N LYS A 260 -0.65 -20.32 13.14
CA LYS A 260 0.59 -20.24 13.95
C LYS A 260 1.47 -19.02 13.65
N ALA A 261 1.63 -18.63 12.39
CA ALA A 261 2.52 -17.53 12.00
C ALA A 261 1.89 -16.14 12.20
N ASN A 262 0.59 -16.05 12.51
CA ASN A 262 -0.15 -14.81 12.80
C ASN A 262 -0.02 -13.70 11.75
N CYS A 263 0.35 -14.03 10.51
CA CYS A 263 0.52 -13.04 9.44
C CYS A 263 -0.78 -12.27 9.18
N VAL A 264 -1.92 -12.96 9.30
CA VAL A 264 -3.26 -12.39 9.11
C VAL A 264 -3.61 -11.28 10.11
N THR A 265 -2.90 -11.14 11.23
CA THR A 265 -3.19 -10.06 12.21
C THR A 265 -3.00 -8.68 11.59
N CYS A 266 -1.92 -8.48 10.83
CA CYS A 266 -1.67 -7.24 10.08
C CYS A 266 -2.09 -7.36 8.61
N HIS A 267 -1.92 -8.54 8.01
CA HIS A 267 -2.25 -8.79 6.61
C HIS A 267 -3.64 -9.44 6.45
N ASN A 268 -4.68 -8.69 6.83
CA ASN A 268 -6.07 -9.13 6.79
C ASN A 268 -6.88 -8.51 5.64
N GLY A 269 -8.11 -9.00 5.53
CA GLY A 269 -9.11 -8.54 4.59
C GLY A 269 -8.74 -8.78 3.13
N PRO A 270 -9.60 -8.33 2.21
CA PRO A 270 -9.45 -8.60 0.79
C PRO A 270 -8.26 -7.90 0.16
N ARG A 271 -7.47 -7.08 0.85
CA ARG A 271 -6.21 -6.51 0.34
C ARG A 271 -4.97 -7.01 1.07
N PHE A 272 -5.11 -7.90 2.04
CA PHE A 272 -4.00 -8.38 2.86
C PHE A 272 -3.21 -7.22 3.52
N THR A 273 -3.94 -6.25 4.07
CA THR A 273 -3.40 -5.12 4.81
C THR A 273 -4.48 -4.50 5.69
N ASP A 274 -4.12 -4.21 6.93
CA ASP A 274 -4.91 -3.44 7.87
C ASP A 274 -4.79 -1.91 7.66
N ASN A 275 -3.85 -1.47 6.81
CA ASN A 275 -3.49 -0.06 6.58
C ASN A 275 -2.96 0.68 7.81
N SER A 276 -2.54 -0.06 8.83
CA SER A 276 -1.92 0.47 10.03
C SER A 276 -0.41 0.62 9.85
N PHE A 277 0.24 1.26 10.82
CA PHE A 277 1.68 1.43 10.86
C PHE A 277 2.28 0.53 11.91
N HIS A 278 3.28 -0.26 11.53
CA HIS A 278 3.96 -1.18 12.45
C HIS A 278 5.46 -1.05 12.37
N ASN A 279 6.11 -1.24 13.51
CA ASN A 279 7.54 -1.47 13.57
C ASN A 279 7.80 -2.97 13.71
N THR A 280 8.37 -3.57 12.66
CA THR A 280 8.67 -5.01 12.61
C THR A 280 10.16 -5.30 12.76
N GLY A 281 10.97 -4.31 13.17
CA GLY A 281 12.41 -4.46 13.37
C GLY A 281 13.23 -4.57 12.08
N VAL A 282 12.70 -4.15 10.92
CA VAL A 282 13.44 -4.15 9.66
C VAL A 282 14.71 -3.28 9.79
N PRO A 283 15.88 -3.82 9.40
CA PRO A 283 17.15 -3.10 9.56
C PRO A 283 17.24 -1.88 8.63
N PRO A 284 18.08 -0.88 8.99
CA PRO A 284 18.47 0.17 8.06
C PRO A 284 19.27 -0.41 6.88
N VAL A 285 19.33 0.35 5.78
CA VAL A 285 20.18 0.04 4.64
C VAL A 285 21.42 0.91 4.70
N ASP A 286 22.60 0.31 4.57
CA ASP A 286 23.87 1.03 4.61
C ASP A 286 23.94 2.11 3.53
N GLY A 287 24.41 3.30 3.91
CA GLY A 287 24.54 4.45 3.02
C GLY A 287 23.26 5.25 2.78
N LEU A 288 22.09 4.78 3.26
CA LEU A 288 20.86 5.59 3.25
C LEU A 288 20.78 6.48 4.51
N PRO A 289 20.13 7.66 4.40
CA PRO A 289 19.86 8.48 5.58
C PRO A 289 18.97 7.76 6.59
N PRO A 290 19.03 8.11 7.89
CA PRO A 290 18.14 7.56 8.89
C PRO A 290 16.67 7.76 8.51
N ASP A 291 15.90 6.67 8.58
CA ASP A 291 14.45 6.67 8.35
C ASP A 291 13.74 6.29 9.64
N ARG A 292 13.04 7.25 10.27
CA ARG A 292 12.27 7.01 11.50
C ARG A 292 10.80 6.72 11.24
N GLY A 293 10.40 6.58 9.97
CA GLY A 293 9.05 6.20 9.57
C GLY A 293 7.99 7.22 10.01
N ARG A 294 6.88 6.71 10.57
CA ARG A 294 5.68 7.49 10.89
C ARG A 294 5.94 8.71 11.78
N VAL A 295 6.87 8.65 12.73
CA VAL A 295 7.14 9.78 13.64
C VAL A 295 7.55 11.06 12.90
N ASP A 296 8.37 10.95 11.85
CA ASP A 296 8.79 12.11 11.05
C ASP A 296 7.70 12.54 10.06
N ALA A 297 6.78 11.64 9.73
CA ALA A 297 5.68 11.90 8.81
C ALA A 297 4.53 12.72 9.43
N VAL A 298 4.35 12.68 10.76
CA VAL A 298 3.31 13.45 11.46
C VAL A 298 3.47 14.95 11.18
N ALA A 299 4.67 15.50 11.44
CA ALA A 299 4.93 16.92 11.18
C ALA A 299 4.79 17.28 9.70
N GLN A 300 5.14 16.37 8.79
CA GLN A 300 5.04 16.60 7.36
C GLN A 300 3.59 16.66 6.87
N VAL A 301 2.71 15.79 7.36
CA VAL A 301 1.30 15.83 6.94
C VAL A 301 0.56 16.98 7.59
N GLU A 302 0.88 17.35 8.84
CA GLU A 302 0.29 18.52 9.49
C GLU A 302 0.67 19.83 8.81
N ALA A 303 1.91 19.96 8.34
CA ALA A 303 2.40 21.15 7.66
C ALA A 303 2.01 21.25 6.18
N ASP A 304 1.50 20.17 5.58
CA ASP A 304 1.15 20.15 4.16
C ASP A 304 -0.09 21.01 3.87
N PRO A 305 -0.01 22.09 3.07
CA PRO A 305 -1.17 22.89 2.72
C PRO A 305 -2.22 22.11 1.90
N PHE A 306 -1.83 20.97 1.32
CA PHE A 306 -2.70 20.09 0.53
C PHE A 306 -3.29 18.92 1.34
N ASN A 307 -3.09 18.88 2.66
CA ASN A 307 -3.77 17.90 3.49
C ASN A 307 -5.30 18.15 3.54
N CYS A 308 -6.04 17.21 4.09
CA CYS A 308 -7.49 17.25 4.16
C CYS A 308 -8.03 18.44 4.97
N LEU A 309 -7.29 18.96 5.97
CA LEU A 309 -7.69 20.17 6.70
C LEU A 309 -7.25 21.47 6.01
N GLY A 310 -6.47 21.36 4.93
CA GLY A 310 -5.97 22.46 4.13
C GLY A 310 -7.05 23.11 3.26
N LYS A 311 -6.66 24.22 2.64
CA LYS A 311 -7.54 25.09 1.84
C LYS A 311 -7.97 24.48 0.51
N PHE A 312 -7.20 23.52 -0.02
CA PHE A 312 -7.36 23.01 -1.39
C PHE A 312 -8.25 21.77 -1.50
N ARG A 313 -8.81 21.28 -0.39
CA ARG A 313 -9.86 20.25 -0.40
C ARG A 313 -11.14 20.81 -1.05
N ASP A 314 -11.95 19.96 -1.68
CA ASP A 314 -13.27 20.39 -2.18
C ASP A 314 -14.38 20.26 -1.13
N GLY A 315 -14.40 19.16 -0.35
CA GLY A 315 -15.48 18.87 0.59
C GLY A 315 -15.30 19.41 2.01
N ASP A 316 -16.12 18.88 2.92
CA ASP A 316 -16.19 19.32 4.31
C ASP A 316 -15.13 18.66 5.21
N GLU A 317 -14.64 19.39 6.21
CA GLU A 317 -13.60 18.89 7.13
C GLU A 317 -14.08 17.75 8.03
N SER A 318 -15.39 17.57 8.22
CA SER A 318 -15.93 16.42 8.96
C SER A 318 -15.54 15.08 8.35
N ALA A 319 -15.16 15.07 7.07
CA ALA A 319 -14.62 13.90 6.39
C ALA A 319 -13.14 13.61 6.71
N CYS A 320 -12.40 14.56 7.31
CA CYS A 320 -10.97 14.44 7.60
C CYS A 320 -10.68 13.72 8.93
N ARG A 321 -11.40 12.64 9.22
CA ARG A 321 -11.32 11.97 10.54
C ARG A 321 -9.95 11.36 10.79
N GLU A 322 -9.37 10.74 9.76
CA GLU A 322 -8.06 10.10 9.78
C GLU A 322 -6.99 11.11 10.20
N LEU A 323 -6.99 12.31 9.59
CA LEU A 323 -6.05 13.38 9.94
C LEU A 323 -6.34 13.99 11.33
N ARG A 324 -7.61 14.21 11.68
CA ARG A 324 -8.00 14.83 12.97
C ARG A 324 -7.67 13.97 14.19
N PHE A 325 -7.83 12.65 14.07
CA PHE A 325 -7.64 11.69 15.16
C PHE A 325 -6.39 10.84 14.98
N MET A 326 -5.48 11.27 14.11
CA MET A 326 -4.14 10.70 13.94
C MET A 326 -3.39 10.66 15.27
N VAL A 327 -2.73 9.53 15.54
CA VAL A 327 -1.72 9.43 16.59
C VAL A 327 -0.53 10.32 16.23
N LYS A 328 -0.20 11.27 17.12
CA LYS A 328 0.85 12.29 16.86
C LYS A 328 2.17 12.01 17.55
N ASP A 329 2.15 11.24 18.64
CA ASP A 329 3.32 10.91 19.44
C ASP A 329 3.22 9.48 20.02
N GLY A 330 4.31 9.06 20.65
CA GLY A 330 4.40 7.79 21.37
C GLY A 330 5.34 6.76 20.70
N PRO A 331 5.76 5.74 21.47
CA PRO A 331 6.72 4.74 20.99
C PRO A 331 6.21 3.90 19.81
N GLN A 332 4.88 3.77 19.65
CA GLN A 332 4.23 2.98 18.62
C GLN A 332 4.37 3.56 17.20
N ILE A 333 4.70 4.84 17.05
CA ILE A 333 4.93 5.46 15.73
C ILE A 333 6.43 5.57 15.37
N MET A 334 7.32 5.17 16.29
CA MET A 334 8.76 5.17 16.06
C MET A 334 9.16 4.03 15.12
N ARG A 335 9.77 4.37 13.97
CA ARG A 335 10.12 3.42 12.89
C ARG A 335 8.93 2.55 12.45
N ALA A 336 7.71 3.09 12.56
CA ALA A 336 6.52 2.41 12.10
C ALA A 336 6.27 2.72 10.62
N TYR A 337 5.96 1.69 9.83
CA TYR A 337 5.69 1.78 8.40
C TYR A 337 4.35 1.12 8.08
N LYS A 338 3.66 1.65 7.07
CA LYS A 338 2.36 1.17 6.63
C LYS A 338 2.47 -0.29 6.17
N THR A 339 1.59 -1.15 6.67
CA THR A 339 1.45 -2.53 6.17
C THR A 339 1.14 -2.50 4.67
N PRO A 340 2.03 -2.97 3.78
CA PRO A 340 1.72 -3.01 2.36
C PRO A 340 0.73 -4.14 2.06
N SER A 341 -0.12 -3.93 1.04
CA SER A 341 -0.94 -5.01 0.47
C SER A 341 -0.03 -6.15 -0.03
N LEU A 342 -0.37 -7.39 0.32
CA LEU A 342 0.35 -8.57 -0.19
C LEU A 342 -0.15 -9.05 -1.55
N ARG A 343 -1.23 -8.46 -2.09
CA ARG A 343 -1.66 -8.80 -3.46
C ARG A 343 -0.54 -8.51 -4.43
N GLY A 344 -0.11 -9.51 -5.19
CA GLY A 344 0.97 -9.46 -6.16
C GLY A 344 2.37 -9.40 -5.58
N ALA A 345 2.55 -9.52 -4.26
CA ALA A 345 3.84 -9.32 -3.60
C ALA A 345 4.95 -10.24 -4.15
N ALA A 346 4.64 -11.50 -4.48
CA ALA A 346 5.65 -12.44 -4.95
C ALA A 346 6.28 -12.06 -6.30
N SER A 347 5.61 -11.22 -7.10
CA SER A 347 6.09 -10.77 -8.40
C SER A 347 6.94 -9.49 -8.37
N ARG A 348 7.21 -8.93 -7.18
CA ARG A 348 7.79 -7.58 -7.04
C ARG A 348 8.99 -7.51 -6.08
N PRO A 349 10.04 -8.32 -6.23
CA PRO A 349 11.28 -8.09 -5.49
C PRO A 349 11.91 -6.74 -5.89
N PRO A 350 12.77 -6.14 -5.06
CA PRO A 350 13.07 -6.50 -3.67
C PRO A 350 11.93 -6.09 -2.71
N TYR A 351 12.09 -6.28 -1.40
CA TYR A 351 11.04 -6.15 -0.39
C TYR A 351 11.37 -5.13 0.69
N MET A 352 10.36 -4.81 1.51
CA MET A 352 10.37 -3.78 2.55
C MET A 352 10.46 -2.35 2.01
N HIS A 353 10.48 -1.36 2.91
CA HIS A 353 10.32 0.05 2.56
C HIS A 353 11.50 0.65 1.79
N ALA A 354 12.68 0.03 1.85
CA ALA A 354 13.89 0.49 1.19
C ALA A 354 14.67 -0.65 0.49
N GLY A 355 14.01 -1.76 0.15
CA GLY A 355 14.64 -2.86 -0.59
C GLY A 355 15.60 -3.71 0.24
N GLN A 356 15.36 -3.84 1.54
CA GLN A 356 16.23 -4.56 2.49
C GLN A 356 16.43 -6.04 2.14
N PHE A 357 15.43 -6.67 1.55
CA PHE A 357 15.44 -8.11 1.27
C PHE A 357 15.22 -8.35 -0.22
N SER A 358 15.99 -9.25 -0.80
CA SER A 358 15.91 -9.59 -2.22
C SER A 358 14.87 -10.68 -2.49
N THR A 359 14.50 -11.49 -1.49
CA THR A 359 13.60 -12.63 -1.66
C THR A 359 12.49 -12.70 -0.60
N LEU A 360 11.39 -13.38 -0.92
CA LEU A 360 10.35 -13.66 0.08
C LEU A 360 10.84 -14.58 1.20
N ASP A 361 11.81 -15.46 0.95
CA ASP A 361 12.36 -16.30 2.04
C ASP A 361 13.12 -15.45 3.06
N GLU A 362 13.88 -14.44 2.62
CA GLU A 362 14.52 -13.46 3.53
C GLU A 362 13.47 -12.67 4.34
N VAL A 363 12.35 -12.28 3.71
CA VAL A 363 11.23 -11.65 4.41
C VAL A 363 10.66 -12.58 5.49
N VAL A 364 10.35 -13.83 5.14
CA VAL A 364 9.79 -14.80 6.10
C VAL A 364 10.80 -15.15 7.19
N ALA A 365 12.09 -15.26 6.86
CA ALA A 365 13.16 -15.49 7.82
C ALA A 365 13.30 -14.33 8.82
N HIS A 366 13.14 -13.07 8.37
CA HIS A 366 13.10 -11.90 9.23
C HIS A 366 11.99 -12.01 10.28
N TYR A 367 10.75 -12.32 9.86
CA TYR A 367 9.63 -12.51 10.79
C TYR A 367 9.82 -13.76 11.67
N SER A 368 10.42 -14.83 11.16
CA SER A 368 10.70 -16.02 11.95
C SER A 368 11.68 -15.74 13.08
N LYS A 369 12.68 -14.88 12.86
CA LYS A 369 13.69 -14.49 13.86
C LYS A 369 13.22 -13.36 14.77
N ALA A 370 12.39 -12.45 14.24
CA ALA A 370 11.86 -11.27 14.92
C ALA A 370 12.93 -10.47 15.71
N PRO A 371 13.94 -9.90 15.02
CA PRO A 371 14.96 -9.12 15.69
C PRO A 371 14.36 -7.90 16.42
N LEU A 372 15.07 -7.41 17.43
CA LEU A 372 14.73 -6.15 18.09
C LEU A 372 14.79 -5.00 17.10
N ALA A 373 13.89 -4.02 17.27
CA ALA A 373 13.93 -2.81 16.49
C ALA A 373 15.17 -1.96 16.85
N VAL A 374 15.75 -1.32 15.84
CA VAL A 374 16.88 -0.39 16.02
C VAL A 374 16.49 0.80 16.89
N GLU A 375 15.24 1.25 16.76
CA GLU A 375 14.63 2.30 17.56
C GLU A 375 13.12 2.01 17.67
N GLY A 376 12.50 2.39 18.78
CA GLY A 376 11.11 2.06 19.07
C GLY A 376 10.95 0.63 19.60
N VAL A 377 9.73 0.09 19.48
CA VAL A 377 9.38 -1.27 19.95
C VAL A 377 8.94 -2.10 18.75
N SER A 378 9.55 -3.26 18.56
CA SER A 378 9.11 -4.22 17.54
C SER A 378 7.83 -4.91 18.01
N GLU A 379 6.83 -4.99 17.14
CA GLU A 379 5.53 -5.62 17.42
C GLU A 379 5.50 -7.12 17.08
N VAL A 380 6.61 -7.65 16.55
CA VAL A 380 6.72 -9.05 16.16
C VAL A 380 7.51 -9.86 17.20
N HIS A 381 7.14 -11.13 17.33
CA HIS A 381 7.80 -12.09 18.20
C HIS A 381 8.33 -13.27 17.37
N SER A 382 9.33 -13.98 17.88
CA SER A 382 9.91 -15.12 17.17
C SER A 382 8.83 -16.16 16.89
N LEU A 383 8.78 -16.65 15.65
CA LEU A 383 7.82 -17.67 15.22
C LEU A 383 8.45 -19.07 15.16
N ASP A 384 9.79 -19.14 15.25
CA ASP A 384 10.60 -20.36 15.22
C ASP A 384 10.15 -21.33 14.10
N LEU A 385 10.02 -20.80 12.89
CA LEU A 385 9.56 -21.55 11.73
C LEU A 385 10.68 -22.44 11.19
N SER A 386 10.35 -23.72 10.98
CA SER A 386 11.22 -24.64 10.24
C SER A 386 11.38 -24.20 8.78
N GLU A 387 12.42 -24.68 8.10
CA GLU A 387 12.62 -24.41 6.66
C GLU A 387 11.41 -24.80 5.81
N ARG A 388 10.77 -25.92 6.16
CA ARG A 388 9.54 -26.39 5.52
C ARG A 388 8.37 -25.42 5.72
N GLU A 389 8.21 -24.87 6.92
CA GLU A 389 7.16 -23.89 7.20
C GLU A 389 7.41 -22.56 6.47
N ARG A 390 8.67 -22.11 6.39
CA ARG A 390 9.02 -20.92 5.62
C ARG A 390 8.74 -21.12 4.13
N ALA A 391 9.19 -22.23 3.56
CA ALA A 391 8.94 -22.59 2.15
C ALA A 391 7.43 -22.65 1.85
N ALA A 392 6.65 -23.24 2.77
CA ALA A 392 5.19 -23.29 2.65
C ALA A 392 4.55 -21.90 2.64
N LEU A 393 4.97 -20.98 3.53
CA LEU A 393 4.51 -19.59 3.51
C LEU A 393 4.86 -18.90 2.19
N VAL A 394 6.08 -19.07 1.68
CA VAL A 394 6.49 -18.50 0.39
C VAL A 394 5.64 -19.07 -0.76
N ALA A 395 5.35 -20.38 -0.75
CA ALA A 395 4.48 -21.02 -1.74
C ALA A 395 3.07 -20.41 -1.70
N PHE A 396 2.50 -20.21 -0.51
CA PHE A 396 1.22 -19.53 -0.36
C PHE A 396 1.27 -18.09 -0.88
N LEU A 397 2.30 -17.29 -0.54
CA LEU A 397 2.40 -15.90 -0.99
C LEU A 397 2.48 -15.75 -2.52
N LYS A 398 3.01 -16.76 -3.23
CA LYS A 398 3.00 -16.81 -4.70
C LYS A 398 1.58 -16.90 -5.28
N THR A 399 0.67 -17.60 -4.59
CA THR A 399 -0.75 -17.69 -5.00
C THR A 399 -1.46 -16.33 -5.02
N LEU A 400 -0.90 -15.31 -4.36
CA LEU A 400 -1.42 -13.94 -4.34
C LEU A 400 -0.98 -13.12 -5.56
N SER A 401 -0.18 -13.67 -6.47
CA SER A 401 0.34 -12.97 -7.66
C SER A 401 -0.09 -13.62 -8.98
N ASP A 402 -0.38 -14.92 -8.93
CA ASP A 402 -0.69 -15.78 -10.07
C ASP A 402 -2.17 -15.80 -10.46
#